data_AF-T1HNK0-F1
#
_entry.id   AF-T1HNK0-F1
#
_cell.length_a   1.000
_cell.length_b   1.000
_cell.length_c   1.000
_cell.angle_alpha   90.00
_cell.angle_beta   90.00
_cell.angle_gamma   90.00
#
_symmetry.space_group_name_H-M   'P 1'
#
loop_
_entity.id
_entity.type
_entity.pdbx_description
1 polymer ?
#
loop_
_entity_poly.entity_id
_entity_poly.type
_entity_poly.pdbx_seq_one_letter_code
_entity_poly.pdbx_strand_id
1 'polypeptide(L)'
;MNQVNADDDHYHAAHHNDAVSLSDEIPLVQYEFLDEPPVTVHDLGTDPFLGLQDEEPDSWTPTVTKEIIKKMKEKEIKRQEHLYEFILTEKHHCLTLKVMQKVFVEGLKKYLQLGLTVERMFPRLVELTSIHLGFLHELRVRQREAPVIEKVGDILLEQFSGASAVKLKSVYGEFCSNHRNAIDIYKECMQQDGRFAEFVKHCQLKMLLAVTAKKKKSATRVWGKNMPVEIAQKRMMVKITDLT
;
A
#
# COMPACT_ATOMS: atom_id res chain seq x y z
N MET A 1 29.99 86.26 35.08
CA MET A 1 29.21 85.56 36.13
C MET A 1 27.85 85.18 35.57
N ASN A 2 27.34 84.04 36.05
CA ASN A 2 26.02 83.41 35.87
C ASN A 2 25.86 82.34 34.76
N GLN A 3 26.12 81.11 35.23
CA GLN A 3 25.45 79.83 34.98
C GLN A 3 24.04 79.89 34.40
N VAL A 4 23.68 78.91 33.54
CA VAL A 4 22.68 77.87 33.87
C VAL A 4 23.01 76.57 33.10
N ASN A 5 22.95 75.44 33.80
CA ASN A 5 23.11 74.06 33.32
C ASN A 5 21.92 73.57 32.48
N ALA A 6 22.14 72.54 31.65
CA ALA A 6 21.38 71.27 31.66
C ALA A 6 21.93 70.31 30.58
N ASP A 7 22.84 69.44 31.02
CA ASP A 7 22.99 67.99 30.80
C ASP A 7 22.47 67.32 29.52
N ASP A 8 23.39 66.50 28.97
CA ASP A 8 23.22 65.12 28.45
C ASP A 8 22.26 64.86 27.27
N ASP A 9 22.56 64.02 26.28
CA ASP A 9 23.53 62.94 26.26
C ASP A 9 23.90 62.52 24.81
N HIS A 10 24.95 61.72 24.77
CA HIS A 10 25.92 61.48 23.70
C HIS A 10 25.48 60.45 22.61
N TYR A 11 25.72 60.77 21.32
CA TYR A 11 26.41 59.97 20.24
C TYR A 11 25.84 58.56 19.87
N HIS A 12 25.89 57.98 18.65
CA HIS A 12 26.47 58.23 17.33
C HIS A 12 25.88 57.18 16.35
N ALA A 13 25.80 57.55 15.05
CA ALA A 13 26.11 56.73 13.84
C ALA A 13 25.36 55.39 13.57
N ALA A 14 25.10 54.91 12.36
CA ALA A 14 25.12 55.40 10.98
C ALA A 14 24.59 54.26 10.07
N HIS A 15 24.31 54.60 8.80
CA HIS A 15 24.33 53.75 7.59
C HIS A 15 23.16 52.79 7.25
N HIS A 16 22.48 53.17 6.15
CA HIS A 16 22.34 52.42 4.89
C HIS A 16 22.06 50.90 4.93
N ASN A 17 20.91 50.47 4.39
CA ASN A 17 20.86 49.82 3.07
C ASN A 17 19.44 49.42 2.66
N ASP A 18 19.18 49.56 1.36
CA ASP A 18 17.98 49.11 0.67
C ASP A 18 17.76 47.59 0.85
N ALA A 19 16.53 47.22 1.21
CA ALA A 19 16.05 45.86 1.04
C ALA A 19 14.65 45.91 0.42
N VAL A 20 14.63 45.61 -0.88
CA VAL A 20 13.45 45.39 -1.70
C VAL A 20 12.59 44.33 -1.02
N SER A 21 11.41 44.70 -0.55
CA SER A 21 10.41 43.75 -0.04
C SER A 21 9.75 43.05 -1.23
N LEU A 22 10.41 41.99 -1.71
CA LEU A 22 9.76 40.95 -2.51
C LEU A 22 9.07 40.02 -1.51
N SER A 23 7.79 40.28 -1.26
CA SER A 23 6.90 39.26 -0.72
C SER A 23 6.67 38.23 -1.84
N ASP A 24 7.60 37.29 -1.97
CA ASP A 24 7.29 36.00 -2.57
C ASP A 24 6.27 35.32 -1.65
N GLU A 25 4.99 35.51 -1.95
CA GLU A 25 3.97 34.56 -1.51
C GLU A 25 4.32 33.20 -2.13
N ILE A 26 5.13 32.43 -1.41
CA ILE A 26 5.30 31.00 -1.67
C ILE A 26 3.87 30.41 -1.70
N PRO A 27 3.42 29.80 -2.81
CA PRO A 27 2.07 29.26 -2.87
C PRO A 27 1.88 28.24 -1.76
N LEU A 28 1.09 28.58 -0.73
CA LEU A 28 0.77 27.70 0.40
C LEU A 28 0.17 26.35 -0.04
N VAL A 29 -0.36 26.31 -1.26
CA VAL A 29 -0.95 25.14 -1.94
C VAL A 29 0.06 24.00 -2.16
N GLN A 30 1.37 24.27 -2.08
CA GLN A 30 2.40 23.36 -2.57
C GLN A 30 2.49 22.02 -1.81
N TYR A 31 1.95 21.94 -0.58
CA TYR A 31 2.08 20.78 0.31
C TYR A 31 0.80 20.41 1.08
N GLU A 32 -0.40 20.71 0.56
CA GLU A 32 -1.69 20.41 1.23
C GLU A 32 -1.83 18.95 1.69
N PHE A 33 -1.12 18.01 1.04
CA PHE A 33 -1.10 16.61 1.46
C PHE A 33 -0.49 16.39 2.85
N LEU A 34 0.39 17.27 3.35
CA LEU A 34 1.04 17.16 4.65
C LEU A 34 0.04 17.31 5.81
N ASP A 35 -0.97 18.15 5.65
CA ASP A 35 -1.99 18.43 6.66
C ASP A 35 -3.12 17.38 6.69
N GLU A 36 -3.21 16.52 5.66
CA GLU A 36 -4.18 15.44 5.66
C GLU A 36 -3.84 14.36 6.68
N PRO A 37 -4.84 13.80 7.39
CA PRO A 37 -4.62 12.68 8.29
C PRO A 37 -4.04 11.46 7.54
N PRO A 38 -3.32 10.56 8.23
CA PRO A 38 -2.88 9.29 7.67
C PRO A 38 -4.03 8.50 7.03
N VAL A 39 -3.82 8.03 5.81
CA VAL A 39 -4.73 7.06 5.19
C VAL A 39 -4.65 5.78 5.99
N THR A 40 -5.74 5.42 6.64
CA THR A 40 -5.91 4.17 7.36
C THR A 40 -6.53 3.11 6.44
N VAL A 41 -6.49 1.85 6.88
CA VAL A 41 -7.17 0.75 6.17
C VAL A 41 -8.68 0.98 6.07
N HIS A 42 -9.26 1.77 7.00
CA HIS A 42 -10.67 2.18 6.97
C HIS A 42 -11.00 3.12 5.81
N ASP A 43 -10.02 3.88 5.32
CA ASP A 43 -10.21 4.89 4.27
C ASP A 43 -10.09 4.33 2.85
N LEU A 44 -9.95 3.01 2.69
CA LEU A 44 -9.77 2.38 1.38
C LEU A 44 -11.10 2.20 0.61
N GLY A 45 -12.24 2.47 1.24
CA GLY A 45 -13.56 2.38 0.61
C GLY A 45 -13.87 0.97 0.10
N THR A 46 -13.43 -0.05 0.84
CA THR A 46 -13.61 -1.46 0.46
C THR A 46 -14.79 -2.07 1.19
N ASP A 47 -15.43 -3.05 0.54
CA ASP A 47 -16.50 -3.83 1.13
C ASP A 47 -16.04 -4.44 2.49
N PRO A 48 -16.71 -4.12 3.61
CA PRO A 48 -16.41 -4.71 4.92
C PRO A 48 -16.43 -6.24 4.90
N PHE A 49 -17.21 -6.86 4.01
CA PHE A 49 -17.27 -8.31 3.86
C PHE A 49 -15.92 -8.94 3.52
N LEU A 50 -15.03 -8.21 2.83
CA LEU A 50 -13.68 -8.70 2.49
C LEU A 50 -12.77 -8.84 3.72
N GLY A 51 -13.13 -8.17 4.83
CA GLY A 51 -12.39 -8.19 6.07
C GLY A 51 -10.97 -7.61 5.94
N LEU A 52 -10.75 -6.69 5.00
CA LEU A 52 -9.41 -6.11 4.80
C LEU A 52 -8.90 -5.32 6.02
N GLN A 53 -9.83 -4.80 6.82
CA GLN A 53 -9.58 -4.05 8.05
C GLN A 53 -9.51 -4.94 9.30
N ASP A 54 -9.91 -6.21 9.18
CA ASP A 54 -10.07 -7.09 10.33
C ASP A 54 -8.71 -7.54 10.86
N GLU A 55 -8.57 -7.53 12.18
CA GLU A 55 -7.42 -8.13 12.87
C GLU A 55 -7.64 -9.64 12.98
N GLU A 56 -6.89 -10.39 12.19
CA GLU A 56 -7.03 -11.85 12.10
C GLU A 56 -5.79 -12.55 12.67
N PRO A 57 -5.93 -13.74 13.31
CA PRO A 57 -4.80 -14.55 13.74
C PRO A 57 -3.90 -14.94 12.57
N ASP A 58 -2.61 -15.17 12.82
CA ASP A 58 -1.63 -15.63 11.82
C ASP A 58 -1.79 -17.11 11.39
N SER A 59 -2.73 -17.85 12.00
CA SER A 59 -2.97 -19.28 11.76
C SER A 59 -4.47 -19.60 11.86
N TRP A 60 -4.89 -20.72 11.30
CA TRP A 60 -6.28 -21.16 11.32
C TRP A 60 -6.70 -21.69 12.70
N THR A 61 -5.83 -22.42 13.39
CA THR A 61 -6.15 -23.10 14.66
C THR A 61 -6.85 -22.21 15.71
N PRO A 62 -6.44 -20.95 15.96
CA PRO A 62 -7.12 -20.06 16.91
C PRO A 62 -8.49 -19.57 16.48
N THR A 63 -8.86 -19.74 15.19
CA THR A 63 -10.13 -19.28 14.62
C THR A 63 -11.30 -20.24 14.87
N VAL A 64 -11.02 -21.45 15.37
CA VAL A 64 -12.02 -22.51 15.58
C VAL A 64 -12.00 -23.05 17.01
N THR A 65 -13.07 -23.74 17.41
CA THR A 65 -13.17 -24.31 18.76
C THR A 65 -12.26 -25.54 18.92
N LYS A 66 -11.81 -25.78 20.16
CA LYS A 66 -11.00 -26.97 20.51
C LYS A 66 -11.72 -28.29 20.20
N GLU A 67 -13.05 -28.29 20.18
CA GLU A 67 -13.87 -29.47 19.85
C GLU A 67 -13.74 -29.86 18.38
N ILE A 68 -13.69 -28.88 17.48
CA ILE A 68 -13.49 -29.11 16.04
C ILE A 68 -12.10 -29.73 15.83
N ILE A 69 -11.07 -29.12 16.42
CA ILE A 69 -9.67 -29.59 16.30
C ILE A 69 -9.52 -31.04 16.79
N LYS A 70 -10.10 -31.39 17.95
CA LYS A 70 -10.03 -32.74 18.51
C LYS A 70 -10.66 -33.81 17.62
N LYS A 71 -11.62 -33.45 16.78
CA LYS A 71 -12.30 -34.38 15.86
C LYS A 71 -11.58 -34.53 14.52
N MET A 72 -10.54 -33.72 14.25
CA MET A 72 -9.84 -33.69 12.97
C MET A 72 -8.53 -34.45 13.01
N LYS A 73 -8.19 -35.06 11.87
CA LYS A 73 -6.88 -35.68 11.66
C LYS A 73 -5.82 -34.59 11.43
N GLU A 74 -4.58 -34.85 11.81
CA GLU A 74 -3.47 -33.89 11.63
C GLU A 74 -3.32 -33.41 10.18
N LYS A 75 -3.50 -34.30 9.20
CA LYS A 75 -3.47 -33.96 7.77
C LYS A 75 -4.51 -32.90 7.40
N GLU A 76 -5.68 -32.99 8.01
CA GLU A 76 -6.80 -32.10 7.73
C GLU A 76 -6.63 -30.75 8.43
N ILE A 77 -6.09 -30.73 9.65
CA ILE A 77 -5.66 -29.48 10.32
C ILE A 77 -4.63 -28.74 9.46
N LYS A 78 -3.57 -29.43 8.98
CA LYS A 78 -2.56 -28.83 8.09
C LYS A 78 -3.16 -28.30 6.79
N ARG A 79 -4.16 -28.98 6.23
CA ARG A 79 -4.87 -28.50 5.04
C ARG A 79 -5.60 -27.18 5.33
N GLN A 80 -6.31 -27.06 6.45
CA GLN A 80 -6.96 -25.80 6.83
C GLN A 80 -5.96 -24.68 7.10
N GLU A 81 -4.82 -24.97 7.74
CA GLU A 81 -3.75 -23.99 7.93
C GLU A 81 -3.25 -23.42 6.60
N HIS A 82 -2.98 -24.27 5.61
CA HIS A 82 -2.55 -23.82 4.29
C HIS A 82 -3.63 -23.02 3.55
N LEU A 83 -4.91 -23.42 3.65
CA LEU A 83 -6.01 -22.67 3.05
C LEU A 83 -6.17 -21.29 3.68
N TYR A 84 -6.05 -21.21 5.00
CA TYR A 84 -6.14 -19.95 5.72
C TYR A 84 -4.96 -19.02 5.41
N GLU A 85 -3.73 -19.56 5.38
CA GLU A 85 -2.55 -18.80 4.94
C GLU A 85 -2.70 -18.27 3.52
N PHE A 86 -3.29 -19.06 2.61
CA PHE A 86 -3.58 -18.64 1.25
C PHE A 86 -4.57 -17.47 1.20
N ILE A 87 -5.69 -17.55 1.93
CA ILE A 87 -6.69 -16.47 2.01
C ILE A 87 -6.07 -15.21 2.63
N LEU A 88 -5.28 -15.35 3.71
CA LEU A 88 -4.57 -14.22 4.30
C LEU A 88 -3.60 -13.59 3.30
N THR A 89 -2.83 -14.39 2.56
CA THR A 89 -1.90 -13.86 1.56
C THR A 89 -2.64 -13.05 0.49
N GLU A 90 -3.79 -13.54 0.03
CA GLU A 90 -4.64 -12.83 -0.93
C GLU A 90 -5.24 -11.53 -0.35
N LYS A 91 -5.68 -11.56 0.93
CA LYS A 91 -6.11 -10.35 1.65
C LYS A 91 -5.01 -9.29 1.68
N HIS A 92 -3.79 -9.68 2.04
CA HIS A 92 -2.67 -8.73 2.11
C HIS A 92 -2.30 -8.18 0.72
N HIS A 93 -2.43 -9.00 -0.32
CA HIS A 93 -2.24 -8.56 -1.70
C HIS A 93 -3.31 -7.53 -2.11
N CYS A 94 -4.60 -7.81 -1.84
CA CYS A 94 -5.70 -6.86 -2.06
C CYS A 94 -5.48 -5.54 -1.31
N LEU A 95 -5.05 -5.61 -0.05
CA LEU A 95 -4.73 -4.44 0.76
C LEU A 95 -3.61 -3.60 0.10
N THR A 96 -2.55 -4.25 -0.35
CA THR A 96 -1.43 -3.58 -1.04
C THR A 96 -1.92 -2.88 -2.30
N LEU A 97 -2.70 -3.56 -3.14
CA LEU A 97 -3.25 -2.98 -4.37
C LEU A 97 -4.17 -1.78 -4.09
N LYS A 98 -5.02 -1.86 -3.06
CA LYS A 98 -5.90 -0.76 -2.64
C LYS A 98 -5.13 0.43 -2.09
N VAL A 99 -4.07 0.20 -1.32
CA VAL A 99 -3.16 1.26 -0.87
C VAL A 99 -2.48 1.92 -2.08
N MET A 100 -2.00 1.14 -3.06
CA MET A 100 -1.42 1.69 -4.28
C MET A 100 -2.41 2.59 -5.03
N GLN A 101 -3.68 2.21 -5.12
CA GLN A 101 -4.70 3.05 -5.75
C GLN A 101 -4.99 4.32 -4.94
N LYS A 102 -5.31 4.17 -3.65
CA LYS A 102 -5.83 5.27 -2.85
C LYS A 102 -4.75 6.26 -2.40
N VAL A 103 -3.56 5.75 -2.10
CA VAL A 103 -2.45 6.59 -1.64
C VAL A 103 -1.67 7.12 -2.83
N PHE A 104 -1.24 6.26 -3.77
CA PHE A 104 -0.40 6.71 -4.87
C PHE A 104 -1.23 7.24 -6.05
N VAL A 105 -2.11 6.46 -6.65
CA VAL A 105 -2.82 6.91 -7.88
C VAL A 105 -3.68 8.15 -7.61
N GLU A 106 -4.55 8.10 -6.61
CA GLU A 106 -5.44 9.22 -6.27
C GLU A 106 -4.65 10.42 -5.74
N GLY A 107 -3.68 10.19 -4.83
CA GLY A 107 -2.88 11.27 -4.27
C GLY A 107 -1.99 11.96 -5.31
N LEU A 108 -1.31 11.21 -6.18
CA LEU A 108 -0.49 11.80 -7.27
C LEU A 108 -1.35 12.58 -8.27
N LYS A 109 -2.57 12.11 -8.56
CA LYS A 109 -3.52 12.84 -9.42
C LYS A 109 -4.04 14.12 -8.74
N LYS A 110 -4.39 14.05 -7.44
CA LYS A 110 -4.94 15.17 -6.67
C LYS A 110 -3.92 16.28 -6.42
N TYR A 111 -2.71 15.93 -5.97
CA TYR A 111 -1.73 16.92 -5.48
C TYR A 111 -0.67 17.33 -6.50
N LEU A 112 -0.32 16.44 -7.43
CA LEU A 112 0.76 16.69 -8.40
C LEU A 112 0.25 16.82 -9.83
N GLN A 113 -1.04 16.62 -10.08
CA GLN A 113 -1.66 16.74 -11.41
C GLN A 113 -1.00 15.83 -12.47
N LEU A 114 -0.38 14.73 -12.04
CA LEU A 114 0.42 13.83 -12.88
C LEU A 114 -0.42 12.79 -13.65
N GLY A 115 -1.63 13.14 -14.11
CA GLY A 115 -2.62 12.20 -14.63
C GLY A 115 -2.08 11.15 -15.61
N LEU A 116 -1.45 11.60 -16.70
CA LEU A 116 -0.89 10.72 -17.73
C LEU A 116 0.34 9.94 -17.25
N THR A 117 1.18 10.55 -16.42
CA THR A 117 2.37 9.92 -15.83
C THR A 117 1.98 8.79 -14.88
N VAL A 118 0.93 8.99 -14.09
CA VAL A 118 0.39 7.99 -13.14
C VAL A 118 -0.16 6.77 -13.88
N GLU A 119 -0.86 6.97 -14.99
CA GLU A 119 -1.38 5.85 -15.81
C GLU A 119 -0.26 5.03 -16.43
N ARG A 120 0.84 5.67 -16.81
CA ARG A 120 2.06 5.00 -17.26
C ARG A 120 2.85 4.34 -16.14
N MET A 121 2.71 4.77 -14.89
CA MET A 121 3.35 4.10 -13.75
C MET A 121 2.55 2.88 -13.26
N PHE A 122 1.22 2.93 -13.34
CA PHE A 122 0.32 1.92 -12.79
C PHE A 122 -0.69 1.41 -13.83
N PRO A 123 -0.23 0.87 -14.98
CA PRO A 123 -1.14 0.41 -16.03
C PRO A 123 -2.01 -0.72 -15.51
N ARG A 124 -3.31 -0.72 -15.85
CA ARG A 124 -4.28 -1.76 -15.48
C ARG A 124 -4.42 -2.04 -13.97
N LEU A 125 -3.89 -1.19 -13.08
CA LEU A 125 -3.99 -1.40 -11.63
C LEU A 125 -5.45 -1.50 -11.15
N VAL A 126 -6.36 -0.71 -11.73
CA VAL A 126 -7.81 -0.76 -11.39
C VAL A 126 -8.39 -2.15 -11.65
N GLU A 127 -8.10 -2.70 -12.82
CA GLU A 127 -8.63 -4.00 -13.21
C GLU A 127 -7.95 -5.14 -12.45
N LEU A 128 -6.63 -5.05 -12.23
CA LEU A 128 -5.90 -6.01 -11.41
C LEU A 128 -6.52 -6.11 -10.01
N THR A 129 -6.74 -4.97 -9.35
CA THR A 129 -7.40 -4.92 -8.04
C THR A 129 -8.79 -5.51 -8.09
N SER A 130 -9.60 -5.18 -9.11
CA SER A 130 -10.95 -5.74 -9.25
C SER A 130 -10.95 -7.26 -9.33
N ILE A 131 -10.00 -7.86 -10.06
CA ILE A 131 -9.88 -9.32 -10.18
C ILE A 131 -9.55 -9.95 -8.82
N HIS A 132 -8.58 -9.39 -8.09
CA HIS A 132 -8.17 -9.92 -6.78
C HIS A 132 -9.23 -9.73 -5.69
N LEU A 133 -9.94 -8.58 -5.68
CA LEU A 133 -11.04 -8.37 -4.73
C LEU A 133 -12.20 -9.36 -4.99
N GLY A 134 -12.52 -9.63 -6.26
CA GLY A 134 -13.52 -10.64 -6.62
C GLY A 134 -13.10 -12.04 -6.19
N PHE A 135 -11.84 -12.41 -6.42
CA PHE A 135 -11.32 -13.70 -5.98
C PHE A 135 -11.33 -13.85 -4.45
N LEU A 136 -10.88 -12.81 -3.73
CA LEU A 136 -10.96 -12.78 -2.27
C LEU A 136 -12.39 -12.87 -1.77
N HIS A 137 -13.35 -12.22 -2.43
CA HIS A 137 -14.76 -12.28 -2.09
C HIS A 137 -15.25 -13.74 -2.07
N GLU A 138 -15.04 -14.49 -3.16
CA GLU A 138 -15.44 -15.89 -3.26
C GLU A 138 -14.78 -16.76 -2.18
N LEU A 139 -13.48 -16.55 -1.92
CA LEU A 139 -12.77 -17.24 -0.84
C LEU A 139 -13.39 -16.95 0.53
N ARG A 140 -13.79 -15.70 0.78
CA ARG A 140 -14.41 -15.27 2.03
C ARG A 140 -15.84 -15.78 2.19
N VAL A 141 -16.61 -15.89 1.10
CA VAL A 141 -17.89 -16.59 1.08
C VAL A 141 -17.69 -18.02 1.57
N ARG A 142 -16.79 -18.77 0.92
CA ARG A 142 -16.49 -20.17 1.27
C ARG A 142 -15.98 -20.36 2.70
N GLN A 143 -15.14 -19.44 3.18
CA GLN A 143 -14.60 -19.49 4.54
C GLN A 143 -15.69 -19.28 5.61
N ARG A 144 -16.76 -18.54 5.30
CA ARG A 144 -17.85 -18.26 6.24
C ARG A 144 -18.99 -19.26 6.18
N GLU A 145 -19.07 -20.09 5.14
CA GLU A 145 -20.06 -21.18 5.03
C GLU A 145 -19.89 -22.20 6.16
N ALA A 146 -18.65 -22.51 6.56
CA ALA A 146 -18.36 -23.47 7.62
C ALA A 146 -16.99 -23.18 8.26
N PRO A 147 -16.77 -23.55 9.54
CA PRO A 147 -15.47 -23.38 10.21
C PRO A 147 -14.34 -24.22 9.59
N VAL A 148 -14.70 -25.24 8.80
CA VAL A 148 -13.78 -26.13 8.08
C VAL A 148 -14.14 -26.05 6.61
N ILE A 149 -13.22 -25.58 5.77
CA ILE A 149 -13.45 -25.50 4.33
C ILE A 149 -13.34 -26.91 3.76
N GLU A 150 -14.39 -27.43 3.12
CA GLU A 150 -14.37 -28.78 2.51
C GLU A 150 -13.78 -28.77 1.10
N LYS A 151 -14.10 -27.75 0.31
CA LYS A 151 -13.66 -27.61 -1.07
C LYS A 151 -13.33 -26.14 -1.38
N VAL A 152 -12.23 -25.93 -2.10
CA VAL A 152 -11.85 -24.62 -2.67
C VAL A 152 -11.52 -24.72 -4.17
N GLY A 153 -11.37 -25.94 -4.69
CA GLY A 153 -10.87 -26.17 -6.05
C GLY A 153 -11.80 -25.65 -7.14
N ASP A 154 -13.10 -25.54 -6.87
CA ASP A 154 -14.08 -24.88 -7.73
C ASP A 154 -13.79 -23.38 -7.90
N ILE A 155 -13.48 -22.67 -6.81
CA ILE A 155 -13.13 -21.24 -6.85
C ILE A 155 -11.80 -21.05 -7.59
N LEU A 156 -10.82 -21.91 -7.31
CA LEU A 156 -9.53 -21.87 -8.00
C LEU A 156 -9.68 -22.15 -9.50
N LEU A 157 -10.52 -23.11 -9.87
CA LEU A 157 -10.76 -23.44 -11.27
C LEU A 157 -11.44 -22.26 -11.98
N GLU A 158 -12.46 -21.66 -11.38
CA GLU A 158 -13.13 -20.49 -11.96
C GLU A 158 -12.18 -19.31 -12.16
N GLN A 159 -11.31 -19.05 -11.18
CA GLN A 159 -10.35 -17.94 -11.22
C GLN A 159 -9.22 -18.16 -12.26
N PHE A 160 -8.70 -19.38 -12.35
CA PHE A 160 -7.46 -19.68 -13.08
C PHE A 160 -7.66 -20.52 -14.34
N SER A 161 -8.91 -20.67 -14.82
CA SER A 161 -9.21 -21.32 -16.11
C SER A 161 -10.06 -20.44 -17.03
N GLY A 162 -10.25 -20.91 -18.27
CA GLY A 162 -11.15 -20.28 -19.25
C GLY A 162 -10.87 -18.79 -19.48
N ALA A 163 -11.95 -18.01 -19.54
CA ALA A 163 -11.89 -16.56 -19.76
C ALA A 163 -11.18 -15.80 -18.63
N SER A 164 -11.36 -16.24 -17.38
CA SER A 164 -10.73 -15.63 -16.20
C SER A 164 -9.21 -15.72 -16.28
N ALA A 165 -8.66 -16.88 -16.66
CA ALA A 165 -7.23 -17.05 -16.86
C ALA A 165 -6.67 -16.16 -17.97
N VAL A 166 -7.39 -16.05 -19.09
CA VAL A 166 -6.98 -15.19 -20.22
C VAL A 166 -6.97 -13.73 -19.80
N LYS A 167 -8.00 -13.28 -19.08
CA LYS A 167 -8.08 -11.92 -18.54
C LYS A 167 -6.95 -11.64 -17.55
N LEU A 168 -6.72 -12.55 -16.60
CA LEU A 168 -5.66 -12.44 -15.60
C LEU A 168 -4.29 -12.31 -16.28
N LYS A 169 -4.00 -13.18 -17.25
CA LYS A 169 -2.75 -13.14 -18.04
C LYS A 169 -2.61 -11.84 -18.82
N SER A 170 -3.69 -11.34 -19.42
CA SER A 170 -3.66 -10.06 -20.15
C SER A 170 -3.34 -8.89 -19.23
N VAL A 171 -4.02 -8.79 -18.07
CA VAL A 171 -3.83 -7.71 -17.10
C VAL A 171 -2.42 -7.75 -16.53
N TYR A 172 -1.95 -8.92 -16.09
CA TYR A 172 -0.58 -9.08 -15.59
C TYR A 172 0.46 -8.86 -16.68
N GLY A 173 0.19 -9.29 -17.91
CA GLY A 173 1.08 -9.10 -19.05
C GLY A 173 1.41 -7.62 -19.25
N GLU A 174 0.39 -6.77 -19.29
CA GLU A 174 0.53 -5.33 -19.43
C GLU A 174 1.14 -4.66 -18.18
N PHE A 175 0.68 -5.06 -16.99
CA PHE A 175 1.20 -4.55 -15.72
C PHE A 175 2.71 -4.82 -15.57
N CYS A 176 3.15 -6.04 -15.87
CA CYS A 176 4.54 -6.46 -15.72
C CYS A 176 5.43 -6.00 -16.87
N SER A 177 4.94 -5.98 -18.12
CA SER A 177 5.77 -5.54 -19.26
C SER A 177 6.24 -4.09 -19.12
N ASN A 178 5.43 -3.27 -18.45
CA ASN A 178 5.70 -1.86 -18.26
C ASN A 178 6.47 -1.56 -16.95
N HIS A 179 6.80 -2.58 -16.15
CA HIS A 179 7.43 -2.41 -14.84
C HIS A 179 8.73 -1.59 -14.87
N ARG A 180 9.62 -1.87 -15.84
CA ARG A 180 10.88 -1.12 -15.98
C ARG A 180 10.62 0.36 -16.28
N ASN A 181 9.73 0.64 -17.23
CA ASN A 181 9.34 1.99 -17.59
C ASN A 181 8.74 2.75 -16.39
N ALA A 182 7.85 2.11 -15.64
CA ALA A 182 7.26 2.67 -14.43
C ALA A 182 8.32 3.02 -13.36
N ILE A 183 9.34 2.17 -13.17
CA ILE A 183 10.46 2.45 -12.28
C ILE A 183 11.27 3.65 -12.76
N ASP A 184 11.53 3.75 -14.06
CA ASP A 184 12.33 4.84 -14.61
C ASP A 184 11.60 6.18 -14.47
N ILE A 185 10.30 6.22 -14.79
CA ILE A 185 9.45 7.40 -14.54
C ILE A 185 9.46 7.74 -13.05
N TYR A 186 9.35 6.75 -12.16
CA TYR A 186 9.37 6.99 -10.71
C TYR A 186 10.68 7.64 -10.26
N LYS A 187 11.81 7.12 -10.72
CA LYS A 187 13.13 7.68 -10.39
C LYS A 187 13.28 9.08 -10.94
N GLU A 188 12.83 9.32 -12.17
CA GLU A 188 12.83 10.64 -12.80
C GLU A 188 12.02 11.64 -11.98
N CYS A 189 10.77 11.30 -11.61
CA CYS A 189 9.94 12.14 -10.75
C CYS A 189 10.57 12.39 -9.37
N MET A 190 11.20 11.38 -8.75
CA MET A 190 11.91 11.52 -7.48
C MET A 190 13.10 12.49 -7.56
N GLN A 191 13.74 12.61 -8.73
CA GLN A 191 14.89 13.49 -8.94
C GLN A 191 14.49 14.91 -9.38
N GLN A 192 13.45 15.01 -10.20
CA GLN A 192 13.07 16.27 -10.85
C GLN A 192 12.00 17.06 -10.08
N ASP A 193 11.16 16.41 -9.27
CA ASP A 193 10.10 17.06 -8.51
C ASP A 193 10.24 16.83 -6.99
N GLY A 194 10.70 17.86 -6.28
CA GLY A 194 10.83 17.82 -4.82
C GLY A 194 9.49 17.58 -4.09
N ARG A 195 8.36 17.99 -4.68
CA ARG A 195 7.03 17.69 -4.12
C ARG A 195 6.69 16.23 -4.24
N PHE A 196 7.09 15.59 -5.35
CA PHE A 196 6.91 14.14 -5.53
C PHE A 196 7.72 13.37 -4.49
N ALA A 197 8.98 13.77 -4.26
CA ALA A 197 9.82 13.16 -3.24
C ALA A 197 9.23 13.29 -1.83
N GLU A 198 8.74 14.48 -1.44
CA GLU A 198 8.13 14.69 -0.13
C GLU A 198 6.77 13.96 0.00
N PHE A 199 5.98 13.92 -1.07
CA PHE A 199 4.74 13.16 -1.14
C PHE A 199 4.98 11.66 -0.93
N VAL A 200 5.96 11.08 -1.62
CA VAL A 200 6.32 9.66 -1.46
C VAL A 200 6.77 9.36 -0.04
N LYS A 201 7.61 10.22 0.55
CA LYS A 201 8.08 10.10 1.94
C LYS A 201 6.91 10.13 2.93
N HIS A 202 5.96 11.04 2.73
CA HIS A 202 4.72 11.11 3.51
C HIS A 202 3.88 9.84 3.39
N CYS A 203 3.73 9.32 2.16
CA CYS A 203 3.02 8.08 1.90
C CYS A 203 3.69 6.86 2.54
N GLN A 204 5.02 6.78 2.52
CA GLN A 204 5.78 5.69 3.15
C GLN A 204 5.63 5.68 4.68
N LEU A 205 5.66 6.85 5.32
CA LEU A 205 5.40 6.99 6.75
C LEU A 205 3.97 6.56 7.11
N LYS A 206 2.98 6.95 6.30
CA LYS A 206 1.57 6.58 6.47
C LYS A 206 1.29 5.09 6.21
N MET A 207 1.90 4.52 5.17
CA MET A 207 1.77 3.10 4.82
C MET A 207 2.43 2.20 5.87
N LEU A 208 3.54 2.64 6.46
CA LEU A 208 4.09 1.97 7.64
C LEU A 208 3.02 1.96 8.73
N LEU A 209 2.42 3.09 9.14
CA LEU A 209 1.37 3.07 10.18
C LEU A 209 0.16 2.17 9.86
N ALA A 210 -0.28 2.09 8.59
CA ALA A 210 -1.39 1.24 8.16
C ALA A 210 -1.05 -0.27 8.12
N VAL A 211 0.22 -0.64 7.91
CA VAL A 211 0.68 -2.05 7.79
C VAL A 211 1.43 -2.53 9.05
N THR A 212 1.95 -1.61 9.86
CA THR A 212 2.94 -1.87 10.93
C THR A 212 2.34 -2.01 12.33
N ALA A 213 1.02 -2.03 12.50
CA ALA A 213 0.47 -2.41 13.81
C ALA A 213 0.89 -3.85 14.20
N LYS A 214 1.18 -4.75 13.25
CA LYS A 214 1.73 -6.08 13.54
C LYS A 214 2.64 -6.63 12.44
N LYS A 215 3.96 -6.49 12.62
CA LYS A 215 4.96 -7.59 12.50
C LYS A 215 6.39 -7.04 12.63
N LYS A 216 6.79 -6.64 13.84
CA LYS A 216 8.22 -6.62 14.23
C LYS A 216 8.71 -7.97 14.78
N LYS A 217 7.91 -9.05 14.70
CA LYS A 217 8.27 -10.36 15.30
C LYS A 217 8.00 -11.64 14.47
N SER A 218 7.22 -11.60 13.37
CA SER A 218 7.08 -12.80 12.50
C SER A 218 7.92 -12.75 11.21
N ALA A 219 8.46 -11.58 10.84
CA ALA A 219 9.35 -11.46 9.67
C ALA A 219 10.80 -11.90 9.94
N THR A 220 11.15 -12.28 11.18
CA THR A 220 12.53 -12.62 11.58
C THR A 220 12.77 -14.09 11.89
N ARG A 221 11.76 -14.98 11.76
CA ARG A 221 11.96 -16.41 12.00
C ARG A 221 12.05 -17.26 10.73
N VAL A 222 11.73 -16.71 9.56
CA VAL A 222 11.70 -17.46 8.30
C VAL A 222 12.30 -16.58 7.19
N TRP A 223 13.63 -16.57 7.17
CA TRP A 223 14.55 -16.12 6.11
C TRP A 223 14.92 -14.64 6.03
N GLY A 224 16.23 -14.40 6.17
CA GLY A 224 16.83 -13.08 6.25
C GLY A 224 17.00 -12.37 4.91
N LYS A 225 16.89 -11.04 5.02
CA LYS A 225 17.48 -9.98 4.20
C LYS A 225 17.09 -9.98 2.70
N ASN A 226 16.28 -8.98 2.37
CA ASN A 226 15.98 -8.47 1.03
C ASN A 226 15.10 -9.35 0.14
N MET A 227 13.78 -9.32 0.35
CA MET A 227 12.85 -9.91 -0.61
C MET A 227 11.68 -8.95 -0.91
N PRO A 228 11.72 -8.21 -2.04
CA PRO A 228 10.59 -7.45 -2.54
C PRO A 228 9.43 -8.38 -2.92
N VAL A 229 8.20 -7.89 -2.81
CA VAL A 229 6.90 -8.52 -3.18
C VAL A 229 6.93 -9.24 -4.54
N GLU A 230 7.82 -8.80 -5.43
CA GLU A 230 8.14 -9.40 -6.73
C GLU A 230 8.51 -10.90 -6.67
N ILE A 231 9.11 -11.39 -5.58
CA ILE A 231 9.53 -12.80 -5.45
C ILE A 231 8.37 -13.71 -5.01
N ALA A 232 7.37 -13.19 -4.29
CA ALA A 232 6.16 -13.95 -3.97
C ALA A 232 5.32 -14.19 -5.23
N GLN A 233 5.18 -13.16 -6.07
CA GLN A 233 4.49 -13.26 -7.37
C GLN A 233 5.27 -14.15 -8.36
N LYS A 234 6.61 -14.02 -8.42
CA LYS A 234 7.45 -14.93 -9.22
C LYS A 234 7.39 -16.38 -8.76
N ARG A 235 7.33 -16.66 -7.45
CA ARG A 235 7.21 -18.03 -6.92
C ARG A 235 5.83 -18.65 -7.17
N MET A 236 4.78 -17.84 -7.22
CA MET A 236 3.44 -18.30 -7.62
C MET A 236 3.41 -18.64 -9.12
N MET A 237 4.07 -17.84 -9.97
CA MET A 237 4.26 -18.15 -11.40
C MET A 237 5.11 -19.41 -11.64
N VAL A 238 6.24 -19.60 -10.93
CA VAL A 238 7.11 -20.77 -11.12
C VAL A 238 6.36 -22.09 -10.83
N LYS A 239 5.51 -22.12 -9.79
CA LYS A 239 4.66 -23.28 -9.48
C LYS A 239 3.60 -23.60 -10.54
N ILE A 240 3.24 -22.65 -11.38
CA ILE A 240 2.25 -22.83 -12.46
C ILE A 240 2.93 -23.33 -13.75
N THR A 241 4.17 -22.89 -14.02
CA THR A 241 4.98 -23.40 -15.14
C THR A 241 5.49 -24.82 -14.94
N ASP A 242 5.68 -25.28 -13.69
CA ASP A 242 6.17 -26.64 -13.39
C ASP A 242 5.04 -27.71 -13.37
N LEU A 243 3.80 -27.34 -13.73
CA LEU A 243 2.63 -28.24 -13.80
C LEU A 243 2.07 -28.43 -15.23
N THR A 244 2.86 -28.08 -16.24
CA THR A 244 2.67 -28.43 -17.66
C THR A 244 3.96 -29.03 -18.20
#